data_AF-A0A2V9ZIU6-F1
#
_entry.id   AF-A0A2V9ZIU6-F1
#
_cell.length_a   1.000
_cell.length_b   1.000
_cell.length_c   1.000
_cell.angle_alpha   90.00
_cell.angle_beta   90.00
_cell.angle_gamma   90.00
#
_symmetry.space_group_name_H-M   'P 1'
#
loop_
_entity.id
_entity.type
_entity.pdbx_description
1 polymer ?
#
loop_
_entity_poly.entity_id
_entity_poly.type
_entity_poly.pdbx_seq_one_letter_code
_entity_poly.pdbx_strand_id
1 'polypeptide(L)'
;MPVNTTVTVSDSLSGAAGFTLISVTSSEPDSGLGGDIQGYTAGSASTNGSLRAVRLGSGTGRVYTFTYNGTDLAGNSASCSTDVVVPHDQGH
;
A
#
# COMPACT_ATOMS: atom_id res chain seq x y z
N MET A 1 3.47 12.37 3.49
CA MET A 1 2.01 12.45 3.76
C MET A 1 1.58 11.13 4.39
N PRO A 2 0.90 11.17 5.54
CA PRO A 2 0.37 9.95 6.15
C PRO A 2 -0.72 9.36 5.24
N VAL A 3 -0.68 8.05 5.05
CA VAL A 3 -1.66 7.29 4.28
C VAL A 3 -2.11 6.13 5.15
N ASN A 4 -3.43 5.97 5.24
CA ASN A 4 -4.06 4.88 5.96
C ASN A 4 -4.84 4.05 4.95
N THR A 5 -4.45 2.80 4.78
CA THR A 5 -5.21 1.82 4.00
C THR A 5 -6.11 1.01 4.93
N THR A 6 -7.23 0.53 4.43
CA THR A 6 -8.12 -0.35 5.20
C THR A 6 -8.25 -1.65 4.43
N VAL A 7 -7.78 -2.74 5.02
CA VAL A 7 -7.89 -4.08 4.43
C VAL A 7 -8.89 -4.86 5.25
N THR A 8 -9.92 -5.36 4.60
CA THR A 8 -10.94 -6.21 5.21
C THR A 8 -10.86 -7.58 4.58
N VAL A 9 -10.67 -8.61 5.40
CA VAL A 9 -10.72 -10.01 4.98
C VAL A 9 -12.03 -10.57 5.51
N SER A 10 -12.91 -10.98 4.61
CA SER A 10 -14.19 -11.57 4.94
C SER A 10 -14.19 -13.01 4.44
N ASP A 11 -14.37 -13.97 5.34
CA ASP A 11 -14.63 -15.36 5.00
C ASP A 11 -15.86 -15.84 5.77
N SER A 12 -16.78 -16.48 5.06
CA SER A 12 -18.06 -16.95 5.60
C SER A 12 -18.04 -18.42 6.00
N LEU A 13 -16.95 -19.13 5.69
CA LEU A 13 -16.79 -20.56 5.94
C LEU A 13 -15.93 -20.83 7.18
N SER A 14 -14.63 -20.65 7.03
CA SER A 14 -13.58 -21.00 8.00
C SER A 14 -13.21 -19.83 8.92
N GLY A 15 -13.48 -18.60 8.50
CA GLY A 15 -13.11 -17.37 9.17
C GLY A 15 -11.81 -16.78 8.63
N ALA A 16 -11.68 -15.46 8.71
CA ALA A 16 -10.51 -14.74 8.26
C ALA A 16 -9.32 -14.98 9.23
N ALA A 17 -8.20 -15.50 8.72
CA ALA A 17 -6.96 -15.65 9.49
C ALA A 17 -6.12 -14.35 9.49
N GLY A 18 -6.51 -13.36 8.69
CA GLY A 18 -5.89 -12.04 8.62
C GLY A 18 -5.31 -11.74 7.24
N PHE A 19 -4.50 -10.69 7.17
CA PHE A 19 -3.81 -10.28 5.97
C PHE A 19 -2.39 -9.83 6.29
N THR A 20 -1.52 -9.90 5.29
CA THR A 20 -0.15 -9.38 5.34
C THR A 20 0.12 -8.51 4.13
N LEU A 21 0.94 -7.49 4.31
CA LEU A 21 1.46 -6.67 3.24
C LEU A 21 2.58 -7.44 2.54
N ILE A 22 2.44 -7.72 1.25
CA ILE A 22 3.45 -8.44 0.46
C ILE A 22 4.50 -7.47 -0.05
N SER A 23 4.07 -6.37 -0.65
CA SER A 23 4.96 -5.39 -1.26
C SER A 23 4.29 -4.03 -1.41
N VAL A 24 5.11 -2.99 -1.45
CA VAL A 24 4.69 -1.65 -1.85
C VAL A 24 5.69 -1.14 -2.87
N THR A 25 5.20 -0.75 -4.04
CA THR A 25 6.03 -0.22 -5.13
C THR A 25 5.52 1.15 -5.54
N SER A 26 6.43 2.04 -5.92
CA SER A 26 6.09 3.31 -6.55
C SER A 26 6.19 3.18 -8.07
N SER A 27 5.33 3.91 -8.79
CA SER A 27 5.38 4.01 -10.25
C SER A 27 6.62 4.77 -10.74
N GLU A 28 7.23 5.58 -9.88
CA GLU A 28 8.50 6.25 -10.12
C GLU A 28 9.64 5.57 -9.35
N PRO A 29 10.86 5.49 -9.92
CA PRO A 29 12.01 4.94 -9.21
C PRO A 29 12.33 5.77 -7.97
N ASP A 30 12.72 5.09 -6.88
CA ASP A 30 13.15 5.75 -5.66
C ASP A 30 14.31 6.70 -5.97
N SER A 31 14.16 7.97 -5.60
CA SER A 31 15.17 8.99 -5.89
C SER A 31 16.51 8.79 -5.15
N GLY A 32 16.67 7.71 -4.38
CA GLY A 32 17.89 7.37 -3.64
C GLY A 32 18.12 8.24 -2.41
N LEU A 33 17.15 9.07 -2.02
CA LEU A 33 17.24 10.06 -0.94
C LEU A 33 16.57 9.60 0.38
N GLY A 34 16.32 8.30 0.52
CA GLY A 34 15.60 7.73 1.65
C GLY A 34 14.16 7.41 1.26
N GLY A 35 13.79 6.15 1.46
CA GLY A 35 12.64 5.47 0.86
C GLY A 35 11.39 6.33 0.69
N ASP A 36 10.83 6.34 -0.52
CA ASP A 36 9.56 7.01 -0.83
C ASP A 36 8.36 6.47 -0.01
N ILE A 37 8.52 5.28 0.57
CA ILE A 37 7.54 4.56 1.38
C ILE A 37 8.13 4.38 2.78
N GLN A 38 7.48 4.92 3.80
CA GLN A 38 7.92 4.87 5.20
C GLN A 38 6.82 4.26 6.08
N GLY A 39 7.20 3.46 7.07
CA GLY A 39 6.24 2.84 8.01
C GLY A 39 5.49 1.61 7.49
N TYR A 40 5.60 1.29 6.20
CA TYR A 40 5.09 0.04 5.65
C TYR A 40 6.13 -1.09 5.79
N THR A 41 5.73 -2.19 6.43
CA THR A 41 6.59 -3.37 6.62
C THR A 41 6.03 -4.54 5.83
N ALA A 42 6.74 -4.94 4.78
CA ALA A 42 6.43 -6.18 4.06
C ALA A 42 6.56 -7.39 4.99
N GLY A 43 5.65 -8.34 4.85
CA GLY A 43 5.49 -9.50 5.74
C GLY A 43 4.66 -9.24 7.00
N SER A 44 4.15 -8.02 7.21
CA SER A 44 3.32 -7.67 8.37
C SER A 44 1.97 -7.07 7.95
N ALA A 45 0.99 -7.03 8.85
CA ALA A 45 -0.32 -6.42 8.63
C ALA A 45 -0.26 -4.87 8.64
N SER A 46 0.72 -4.28 7.96
CA SER A 46 0.94 -2.84 7.91
C SER A 46 -0.10 -2.15 7.02
N THR A 47 -0.93 -1.31 7.63
CA THR A 47 -1.98 -0.52 6.97
C THR A 47 -1.77 0.99 7.09
N ASN A 48 -0.79 1.41 7.84
CA ASN A 48 -0.52 2.80 8.13
C ASN A 48 0.95 3.08 7.87
N GLY A 49 1.20 4.21 7.24
CA GLY A 49 2.53 4.63 6.91
C GLY A 49 2.52 6.03 6.33
N SER A 50 3.68 6.47 5.87
CA SER A 50 3.85 7.74 5.21
C SER A 50 4.40 7.51 3.83
N LEU A 51 3.73 8.08 2.83
CA LEU A 51 4.21 8.13 1.45
C LEU A 51 4.81 9.50 1.19
N ARG A 52 5.88 9.52 0.41
CA ARG A 52 6.55 10.76 0.06
C ARG A 52 5.75 11.47 -1.04
N ALA A 53 5.24 12.64 -0.72
CA ALA A 53 4.56 13.49 -1.69
C ALA A 53 5.53 14.34 -2.55
N VAL A 54 6.85 14.13 -2.44
CA VAL A 54 7.83 15.11 -2.95
C VAL A 54 7.99 15.06 -4.47
N ARG A 55 7.81 16.26 -5.03
CA ARG A 55 7.95 16.73 -6.41
C ARG A 55 9.30 16.39 -7.04
N LEU A 56 9.23 15.80 -8.23
CA LEU A 56 10.16 16.05 -9.33
C LEU A 56 9.36 16.58 -10.53
N GLY A 57 9.05 17.88 -10.52
CA GLY A 57 8.55 18.58 -11.70
C GLY A 57 7.09 18.31 -12.10
N SER A 58 6.74 18.78 -13.30
CA SER A 58 5.41 18.88 -13.93
C SER A 58 4.79 17.52 -14.32
N GLY A 59 4.91 16.51 -13.47
CA GLY A 59 4.31 15.18 -13.66
C GLY A 59 2.88 15.09 -13.11
N THR A 60 2.14 14.07 -13.56
CA THR A 60 0.73 13.80 -13.18
C THR A 60 0.53 13.29 -11.74
N GLY A 61 1.59 13.16 -10.94
CA GLY A 61 1.57 12.59 -9.59
C GLY A 61 2.22 11.21 -9.50
N ARG A 62 2.48 10.74 -8.26
CA ARG A 62 3.05 9.41 -7.97
C ARG A 62 1.95 8.42 -7.65
N VAL A 63 2.01 7.24 -8.24
CA VAL A 63 1.13 6.12 -7.91
C VAL A 63 1.92 5.12 -7.07
N TYR A 64 1.37 4.74 -5.93
CA TYR A 64 1.91 3.72 -5.06
C TYR A 64 1.01 2.50 -5.11
N THR A 65 1.53 1.38 -5.58
CA THR A 65 0.82 0.10 -5.65
C THR A 65 1.15 -0.72 -4.41
N PHE A 66 0.13 -1.04 -3.62
CA PHE A 66 0.22 -1.87 -2.43
C PHE A 66 -0.35 -3.24 -2.75
N THR A 67 0.41 -4.30 -2.49
CA THR A 67 -0.07 -5.68 -2.63
C THR A 67 -0.24 -6.30 -1.25
N TYR A 68 -1.46 -6.70 -0.93
CA TYR A 68 -1.82 -7.41 0.28
C TYR A 68 -2.16 -8.86 -0.04
N ASN A 69 -1.93 -9.76 0.91
CA ASN A 69 -2.36 -11.15 0.83
C ASN A 69 -3.18 -11.49 2.07
N GLY A 70 -4.46 -11.81 1.87
CA GLY A 70 -5.33 -12.35 2.90
C GLY A 70 -5.23 -13.87 2.94
N THR A 71 -5.31 -14.44 4.14
CA THR A 71 -5.44 -15.88 4.35
C THR A 71 -6.66 -16.18 5.21
N ASP A 72 -7.29 -17.33 4.97
CA ASP A 72 -8.33 -17.88 5.87
C ASP A 72 -7.77 -18.97 6.79
N LEU A 73 -8.58 -19.38 7.77
CA LEU A 73 -8.22 -20.44 8.71
C LEU A 73 -8.20 -21.85 8.08
N ALA A 74 -8.74 -22.01 6.87
CA ALA A 74 -8.65 -23.26 6.10
C ALA A 74 -7.36 -23.35 5.27
N GLY A 75 -6.58 -22.27 5.19
CA GLY A 75 -5.32 -22.21 4.43
C GLY A 75 -5.48 -21.69 3.00
N ASN A 76 -6.65 -21.18 2.60
CA ASN A 76 -6.75 -20.47 1.32
C ASN A 76 -6.12 -19.08 1.45
N SER A 77 -5.49 -18.63 0.37
CA SER A 77 -4.86 -17.31 0.27
C SER A 77 -5.40 -16.55 -0.94
N ALA A 78 -5.55 -15.24 -0.80
CA ALA A 78 -6.00 -14.34 -1.85
C ALA A 78 -5.17 -13.06 -1.82
N SER A 79 -4.60 -12.69 -2.97
CA SER A 79 -3.86 -11.44 -3.13
C SER A 79 -4.77 -10.33 -3.67
N CYS A 80 -4.56 -9.12 -3.17
CA CYS A 80 -5.27 -7.92 -3.58
C CYS A 80 -4.28 -6.76 -3.75
N SER A 81 -4.43 -6.00 -4.82
CA SER A 81 -3.58 -4.85 -5.12
C SER A 81 -4.42 -3.58 -5.06
N THR A 82 -3.89 -2.52 -4.45
CA THR A 82 -4.52 -1.20 -4.44
C THR A 82 -3.54 -0.12 -4.85
N ASP A 83 -4.01 0.81 -5.68
CA ASP A 83 -3.21 1.94 -6.13
C ASP A 83 -3.60 3.19 -5.36
N VAL A 84 -2.62 3.80 -4.70
CA VAL A 84 -2.76 5.09 -4.03
C VAL A 84 -2.10 6.14 -4.91
N VAL A 85 -2.94 6.96 -5.54
CA VAL A 85 -2.47 8.14 -6.28
C VAL A 85 -2.30 9.26 -5.28
N VAL A 86 -1.10 9.84 -5.23
CA VAL A 86 -0.85 11.10 -4.51
C VAL A 86 -0.96 12.22 -5.54
N PRO A 87 -2.12 12.90 -5.63
CA PRO A 87 -2.36 13.89 -6.67
C PRO A 87 -1.41 15.09 -6.54
N HIS A 88 -0.95 15.56 -7.70
CA HIS A 88 -0.27 16.83 -7.86
C HIS A 88 -1.31 17.94 -7.76
N ASP A 89 -1.26 18.73 -6.69
CA ASP A 89 -2.17 19.84 -6.36
C ASP A 89 -3.60 19.42 -5.92
N GLN A 90 -3.92 19.67 -4.65
CA GLN A 90 -5.27 20.15 -4.35
C GLN A 90 -5.29 21.58 -4.85
N GLY A 91 -5.82 21.76 -6.06
CA GLY A 91 -5.93 23.05 -6.73
C GLY A 91 -6.54 24.11 -5.80
N HIS A 92 -6.02 25.32 -6.00
CA HIS A 92 -6.35 26.63 -5.45
C HIS A 92 -7.76 26.84 -4.89
#